data_AF-A0A645CIG6-F1
#
_entry.id   AF-A0A645CIG6-F1
#
_cell.length_a   1.000
_cell.length_b   1.000
_cell.length_c   1.000
_cell.angle_alpha   90.00
_cell.angle_beta   90.00
_cell.angle_gamma   90.00
#
_symmetry.space_group_name_H-M   'P 1'
#
loop_
_entity.id
_entity.type
_entity.pdbx_description
1 polymer ?
#
loop_
_entity_poly.entity_id
_entity_poly.type
_entity_poly.pdbx_seq_one_letter_code
_entity_poly.pdbx_strand_id
1 'polypeptide(L)'
;MDNKTYGYDFSSGKLRTNYEPEPDVMNRPWCTPLPALTGNWVRTGKSRMEDVISAPSSGYLSDGKDFIDCAEAPLNEVLLFKLANGKYAKLMIISDEQSKTSSGCEHKITCLVQYPAF
;
A
#
# COMPACT_ATOMS: atom_id res chain seq x y z
N MET A 1 7.51 5.13 -3.62
CA MET A 1 7.04 6.01 -2.51
C MET A 1 8.18 6.17 -1.54
N ASP A 2 8.38 7.37 -1.02
CA ASP A 2 9.36 7.67 0.03
C ASP A 2 8.70 8.52 1.14
N ASN A 3 9.48 8.92 2.14
CA ASN A 3 9.02 9.74 3.25
C ASN A 3 8.73 11.21 2.88
N LYS A 4 9.03 11.65 1.65
CA LYS A 4 8.70 12.99 1.13
C LYS A 4 7.36 13.01 0.41
N THR A 5 6.82 11.83 0.09
CA THR A 5 5.47 11.66 -0.46
C THR A 5 4.48 11.32 0.64
N TYR A 6 3.32 11.96 0.64
CA TYR A 6 2.26 11.66 1.61
C TYR A 6 1.58 10.32 1.32
N GLY A 7 1.48 9.94 0.05
CA GLY A 7 0.91 8.67 -0.37
C GLY A 7 0.79 8.56 -1.89
N TYR A 8 -0.08 7.67 -2.35
CA TYR A 8 -0.33 7.40 -3.75
C TYR A 8 -1.83 7.22 -4.00
N ASP A 9 -2.33 7.81 -5.08
CA ASP A 9 -3.71 7.63 -5.56
C ASP A 9 -3.72 6.66 -6.75
N PHE A 10 -4.41 5.53 -6.60
CA PHE A 10 -4.49 4.52 -7.66
C PHE A 10 -5.18 5.04 -8.91
N SER A 11 -6.25 5.82 -8.71
CA SER A 11 -7.07 6.30 -9.81
C SER A 11 -6.37 7.33 -10.71
N SER A 12 -5.53 8.19 -10.12
CA SER A 12 -4.79 9.20 -10.87
C SER A 12 -3.40 8.72 -11.30
N GLY A 13 -2.90 7.64 -10.69
CA GLY A 13 -1.56 7.12 -10.92
C GLY A 13 -0.44 8.02 -10.38
N LYS A 14 -0.76 8.92 -9.43
CA LYS A 14 0.15 9.96 -8.97
C LYS A 14 0.54 9.77 -7.51
N LEU A 15 1.80 10.09 -7.22
CA LEU A 15 2.26 10.35 -5.86
C LEU A 15 1.66 11.66 -5.36
N ARG A 16 1.27 11.67 -4.10
CA ARG A 16 0.69 12.84 -3.45
C ARG A 16 1.71 13.59 -2.62
N THR A 17 1.61 14.91 -2.70
CA THR A 17 2.38 15.89 -1.89
C THR A 17 1.50 16.62 -0.88
N ASN A 18 0.23 16.23 -0.74
CA ASN A 18 -0.73 16.77 0.22
C ASN A 18 -1.51 15.63 0.91
N TYR A 19 -1.92 15.87 2.16
CA TYR A 19 -2.62 14.88 2.98
C TYR A 19 -4.13 14.81 2.69
N GLU A 20 -4.78 15.92 2.32
CA GLU A 20 -6.25 16.01 2.23
C GLU A 20 -6.75 16.07 0.77
N PRO A 21 -7.78 15.28 0.38
CA PRO A 21 -8.32 14.13 1.12
C PRO A 21 -7.25 13.03 1.28
N GLU A 22 -7.41 12.11 2.22
CA GLU A 22 -6.41 11.05 2.44
C GLU A 22 -6.08 10.25 1.16
N PRO A 23 -4.79 9.93 0.91
CA PRO A 23 -4.39 9.08 -0.22
C PRO A 23 -4.92 7.65 -0.06
N ASP A 24 -5.04 6.94 -1.18
CA ASP A 24 -5.45 5.52 -1.17
C ASP A 24 -4.46 4.59 -0.43
N VAL A 25 -3.16 4.92 -0.48
CA VAL A 25 -2.10 4.19 0.23
C VAL A 25 -0.98 5.14 0.68
N MET A 26 -0.42 4.90 1.86
CA MET A 26 0.74 5.64 2.40
C MET A 26 1.87 4.69 2.79
N ASN A 27 3.11 5.14 2.63
CA ASN A 27 4.30 4.46 3.14
C ASN A 27 4.68 5.09 4.49
N ARG A 28 4.64 4.31 5.58
CA ARG A 28 4.91 4.82 6.93
C ARG A 28 6.38 4.61 7.32
N PRO A 29 7.00 5.60 7.99
CA PRO A 29 8.40 5.52 8.43
C PRO A 29 8.53 4.67 9.71
N TRP A 30 8.24 3.38 9.62
CA TRP A 30 8.40 2.44 10.74
C TRP A 30 9.85 1.95 10.84
N CYS A 31 10.32 1.73 12.07
CA CYS A 31 11.64 1.15 12.32
C CYS A 31 11.57 -0.38 12.35
N THR A 32 11.10 -0.97 11.25
CA THR A 32 10.87 -2.40 11.09
C THR A 32 11.67 -2.94 9.91
N PRO A 33 11.98 -4.25 9.83
CA PRO A 33 12.71 -4.80 8.68
C PRO A 33 11.92 -4.71 7.36
N LEU A 34 10.60 -4.62 7.44
CA LEU A 34 9.71 -4.49 6.29
C LEU A 34 9.08 -3.08 6.25
N PRO A 35 8.74 -2.57 5.05
CA PRO A 35 8.03 -1.31 4.94
C PRO A 35 6.62 -1.45 5.50
N ALA A 36 6.07 -0.36 6.02
CA ALA A 36 4.70 -0.33 6.53
C ALA A 36 3.80 0.43 5.56
N LEU A 37 2.67 -0.18 5.18
CA LEU A 37 1.67 0.46 4.33
C LEU A 37 0.43 0.80 5.14
N THR A 38 -0.01 2.04 5.05
CA THR A 38 -1.35 2.46 5.48
C THR A 38 -2.32 2.35 4.32
N GLY A 39 -3.49 1.79 4.55
CA GLY A 39 -4.55 1.67 3.58
C GLY A 39 -5.46 0.48 3.92
N ASN A 40 -6.53 0.28 3.17
CA ASN A 40 -7.38 -0.89 3.37
C ASN A 40 -7.02 -2.02 2.41
N TRP A 41 -6.18 -2.95 2.85
CA TRP A 41 -5.66 -4.02 1.99
C TRP A 41 -5.65 -5.39 2.68
N VAL A 42 -5.51 -6.43 1.86
CA VAL A 42 -5.42 -7.83 2.30
C VAL A 42 -4.25 -8.52 1.60
N ARG A 43 -3.61 -9.44 2.31
CA ARG A 43 -2.58 -10.34 1.78
C ARG A 43 -3.21 -11.40 0.88
N THR A 44 -2.68 -11.57 -0.32
CA THR A 44 -3.19 -12.59 -1.26
C THR A 44 -2.36 -13.87 -1.26
N GLY A 45 -1.13 -13.83 -0.72
CA GLY A 45 -0.16 -14.92 -0.84
C GLY A 45 0.30 -15.22 -2.27
N LYS A 46 -0.04 -14.37 -3.24
CA LYS A 46 0.36 -14.51 -4.65
C LYS A 46 1.55 -13.61 -4.96
N SER A 47 2.45 -14.06 -5.82
CA SER A 47 3.63 -13.30 -6.24
C SER A 47 3.49 -12.63 -7.62
N ARG A 48 2.35 -12.82 -8.29
CA ARG A 48 2.10 -12.29 -9.64
C ARG A 48 0.74 -11.60 -9.71
N MET A 49 0.68 -10.44 -10.36
CA MET A 49 -0.53 -9.60 -10.43
C MET A 49 -1.70 -10.31 -11.10
N GLU A 50 -1.41 -11.15 -12.10
CA GLU A 50 -2.38 -11.92 -12.88
C GLU A 50 -2.99 -13.11 -12.10
N ASP A 51 -2.33 -13.60 -11.05
CA ASP A 51 -2.85 -14.71 -10.24
C ASP A 51 -3.96 -14.27 -9.26
N VAL A 52 -4.09 -12.96 -9.05
CA VAL A 52 -5.18 -12.36 -8.29
C VAL A 52 -6.25 -11.94 -9.30
N ILE A 53 -7.37 -12.66 -9.35
CA ILE A 53 -8.45 -12.43 -10.33
C ILE A 53 -9.79 -12.03 -9.69
N SER A 54 -9.86 -12.02 -8.37
CA SER A 54 -11.06 -11.63 -7.61
C SER A 54 -10.67 -11.07 -6.25
N ALA A 55 -11.61 -10.35 -5.62
CA ALA A 55 -11.47 -9.83 -4.27
C ALA A 55 -12.06 -10.82 -3.24
N PRO A 56 -11.37 -11.11 -2.12
CA PRO A 56 -11.97 -11.84 -1.02
C PRO A 56 -13.05 -10.99 -0.33
N SER A 57 -13.96 -11.63 0.39
CA SER A 57 -15.05 -10.95 1.11
C SER A 57 -14.62 -10.33 2.45
N SER A 58 -13.45 -10.70 2.98
CA SER A 58 -12.98 -10.33 4.32
C SER A 58 -11.46 -10.42 4.43
N GLY A 59 -10.91 -9.97 5.57
CA GLY A 59 -9.48 -10.04 5.87
C GLY A 59 -8.71 -8.80 5.44
N TYR A 60 -9.43 -7.76 5.03
CA TYR A 60 -8.83 -6.44 4.86
C TYR A 60 -8.48 -5.86 6.24
N LEU A 61 -7.44 -5.02 6.30
CA LEU A 61 -7.01 -4.41 7.56
C LEU A 61 -8.16 -3.72 8.29
N SER A 62 -9.05 -3.06 7.55
CA SER A 62 -10.25 -2.42 8.09
C SER A 62 -11.50 -2.91 7.39
N ASP A 63 -12.08 -3.97 7.94
CA ASP A 63 -13.44 -4.42 7.63
C ASP A 63 -14.51 -3.55 8.36
N GLY A 64 -14.10 -2.46 9.04
CA GLY A 64 -14.86 -1.87 10.15
C GLY A 64 -15.38 -0.44 10.01
N LYS A 65 -14.60 0.53 9.50
CA LYS A 65 -15.09 1.92 9.24
C LYS A 65 -14.06 2.91 8.67
N ASP A 66 -12.76 2.62 8.69
CA ASP A 66 -11.73 3.59 8.32
C ASP A 66 -10.69 2.97 7.38
N PHE A 67 -10.42 3.56 6.21
CA PHE A 67 -9.52 2.98 5.19
C PHE A 67 -8.01 3.12 5.55
N ILE A 68 -7.66 3.30 6.82
CA ILE A 68 -6.38 3.87 7.26
C ILE A 68 -5.69 3.08 8.37
N ASP A 69 -5.74 1.75 8.29
CA ASP A 69 -4.93 0.90 9.15
C ASP A 69 -3.54 0.67 8.55
N CYS A 70 -2.54 0.58 9.44
CA CYS A 70 -1.14 0.40 9.07
C CYS A 70 -0.69 -1.02 9.43
N ALA A 71 -0.04 -1.71 8.50
CA ALA A 71 0.64 -2.97 8.80
C ALA A 71 1.92 -3.12 7.98
N GLU A 72 2.83 -3.98 8.45
CA GLU A 72 4.01 -4.37 7.67
C GLU A 72 3.57 -5.07 6.38
N ALA A 73 4.14 -4.61 5.26
CA ALA A 73 3.82 -5.11 3.94
C ALA A 73 4.95 -6.02 3.42
N PRO A 74 4.64 -7.25 2.97
CA PRO A 74 5.63 -8.14 2.38
C PRO A 74 6.18 -7.61 1.05
N LEU A 75 7.45 -7.89 0.77
CA LEU A 75 8.01 -7.73 -0.56
C LEU A 75 7.57 -8.89 -1.47
N ASN A 76 7.42 -8.60 -2.76
CA ASN A 76 7.11 -9.57 -3.83
C ASN A 76 5.84 -10.40 -3.60
N GLU A 77 4.90 -9.86 -2.84
CA GLU A 77 3.55 -10.39 -2.70
C GLU A 77 2.55 -9.33 -3.18
N VAL A 78 1.53 -9.77 -3.92
CA VAL A 78 0.44 -8.93 -4.36
C VAL A 78 -0.48 -8.66 -3.17
N LEU A 79 -0.65 -7.38 -2.86
CA LEU A 79 -1.63 -6.89 -1.92
C LEU A 79 -2.84 -6.39 -2.71
N LEU A 80 -4.04 -6.72 -2.24
CA LEU A 80 -5.27 -6.23 -2.84
C LEU A 80 -5.89 -5.16 -1.95
N PHE A 81 -6.05 -3.97 -2.49
CA PHE A 81 -6.64 -2.80 -1.81
C PHE A 81 -8.12 -2.69 -2.16
N LYS A 82 -8.96 -2.41 -1.16
CA LYS A 82 -10.36 -2.00 -1.31
C LYS A 82 -10.45 -0.50 -1.08
N LEU A 83 -10.88 0.25 -2.08
CA LEU A 83 -10.91 1.71 -2.03
C LEU A 83 -12.26 2.23 -1.54
N ALA A 84 -12.29 3.47 -1.05
CA ALA A 84 -13.51 4.12 -0.53
C ALA A 84 -14.63 4.22 -1.58
N ASN A 85 -14.28 4.28 -2.86
CA ASN A 85 -15.22 4.31 -3.99
C ASN A 85 -15.75 2.91 -4.38
N GLY A 86 -15.43 1.86 -3.63
CA GLY A 86 -15.86 0.48 -3.87
C GLY A 86 -15.05 -0.27 -4.93
N LYS A 87 -14.05 0.36 -5.55
CA LYS A 87 -13.15 -0.29 -6.51
C LYS A 87 -11.97 -0.95 -5.80
N TYR A 88 -11.22 -1.74 -6.56
CA TYR A 88 -10.05 -2.46 -6.07
C TYR A 88 -8.80 -2.06 -6.86
N ALA A 89 -7.66 -2.09 -6.19
CA ALA A 89 -6.34 -1.93 -6.79
C ALA A 89 -5.40 -3.04 -6.31
N LYS A 90 -4.42 -3.40 -7.13
CA LYS A 90 -3.33 -4.30 -6.73
C LYS A 90 -2.05 -3.51 -6.56
N LEU A 91 -1.28 -3.85 -5.54
CA LEU A 91 0.03 -3.27 -5.29
C LEU A 91 0.99 -4.38 -4.86
N MET A 92 2.20 -4.37 -5.39
CA MET A 92 3.29 -5.25 -4.95
C MET A 92 4.53 -4.41 -4.73
N ILE A 93 5.15 -4.52 -3.56
CA ILE A 93 6.43 -3.88 -3.29
C ILE A 93 7.52 -4.76 -3.91
N ILE A 94 8.23 -4.25 -4.92
CA ILE A 94 9.29 -4.99 -5.63
C ILE A 94 10.68 -4.69 -5.08
N SER A 95 10.85 -3.56 -4.40
CA SER A 95 12.09 -3.21 -3.71
C SER A 95 11.81 -2.31 -2.51
N ASP A 96 12.66 -2.41 -1.50
CA ASP A 96 12.67 -1.54 -0.33
C ASP A 96 14.11 -1.16 0.02
N GLU A 97 14.39 0.14 0.03
CA GLU A 97 15.65 0.72 0.49
C GLU A 97 15.42 1.32 1.90
N GLN A 98 15.77 0.55 2.93
CA GLN A 98 15.69 1.02 4.31
C GLN A 98 16.93 1.85 4.69
N SER A 99 16.70 2.97 5.37
CA SER A 99 17.76 3.75 6.02
C SER A 99 17.35 4.22 7.41
N LYS A 100 18.33 4.44 8.27
CA LYS A 100 18.14 5.09 9.59
C LYS A 100 18.66 6.50 9.51
N THR A 101 17.84 7.46 9.94
CA THR A 101 18.20 8.87 10.04
C THR A 101 18.24 9.29 11.51
N SER A 102 18.68 10.53 11.78
CA SER A 102 18.66 11.09 13.13
C SER A 102 17.24 11.30 13.67
N SER A 103 16.22 11.32 12.80
CA SER A 103 14.82 11.57 13.14
C SER A 103 13.91 10.35 13.03
N GLY A 104 14.41 9.18 12.59
CA GLY A 104 13.61 7.96 12.50
C GLY A 104 14.17 6.93 11.51
N CYS A 105 13.28 6.06 11.03
CA CYS A 105 13.60 5.12 9.96
C CYS A 105 12.84 5.51 8.70
N GLU A 106 13.48 5.33 7.56
CA GLU A 106 12.92 5.63 6.26
C GLU A 106 12.94 4.37 5.42
N HIS A 107 11.81 4.12 4.74
CA HIS A 107 11.69 3.10 3.72
C HIS A 107 11.42 3.79 2.40
N LYS A 108 12.25 3.53 1.39
CA LYS A 108 11.99 3.98 0.03
C LYS A 108 11.64 2.77 -0.82
N ILE A 109 10.36 2.65 -1.11
CA ILE A 109 9.79 1.48 -1.79
C ILE A 109 9.50 1.76 -3.27
N THR A 110 9.79 0.76 -4.10
CA THR A 110 9.31 0.70 -5.48
C THR A 110 8.16 -0.27 -5.55
N CYS A 111 7.07 0.14 -6.20
CA CYS A 111 5.85 -0.66 -6.28
C CYS A 111 5.46 -0.92 -7.73
N LEU A 112 5.02 -2.14 -8.02
CA LEU A 112 4.19 -2.43 -9.19
C LEU A 112 2.73 -2.20 -8.79
N VAL A 113 1.97 -1.53 -9.64
CA VAL A 113 0.58 -1.15 -9.36
C VAL A 113 -0.31 -1.51 -10.55
N GLN A 114 -1.51 -2.01 -10.26
CA GLN A 114 -2.56 -2.23 -11.27
C GLN A 114 -3.89 -1.68 -10.75
N TYR A 115 -4.45 -0.73 -11.50
CA TYR A 115 -5.78 -0.18 -11.25
C TYR A 115 -6.52 0.10 -12.58
N PRO A 116 -7.80 -0.29 -12.71
CA PRO A 116 -8.55 -1.13 -11.77
C PRO A 116 -7.92 -2.53 -11.64
N ALA A 117 -8.16 -3.21 -10.52
CA ALA A 117 -7.58 -4.53 -10.24
C ALA A 117 -8.09 -5.62 -11.20
N PHE A 118 -9.35 -5.52 -11.64
CA PHE A 118 -10.06 -6.45 -12.53
C PHE A 118 -10.94 -5.65 -13.50
#